data_AF-A0A1W9J3J1-F1
#
_entry.id   AF-A0A1W9J3J1-F1
#
_cell.length_a   1.000
_cell.length_b   1.000
_cell.length_c   1.000
_cell.angle_alpha   90.00
_cell.angle_beta   90.00
_cell.angle_gamma   90.00
#
_symmetry.space_group_name_H-M   'P 1'
#
loop_
_entity.id
_entity.type
_entity.pdbx_description
1 polymer ?
#
loop_
_entity_poly.entity_id
_entity_poly.type
_entity_poly.pdbx_seq_one_letter_code
_entity_poly.pdbx_strand_id
1 'polypeptide(L)'
;MLTIKLHFIRLSDVSLADIYDQTGVYVLWSGKAKAVPSYIGEGDILERFKSHTRKQWAARPIDGVIALIEAPTSGKQKAYAELAEAALLHVAKIINRSPTHNGNRGKPTAALEKSLRHQDHNIGTIRLVFSGRDPLRAPSNPPMSAKKWIVLREVSEGWYIDELHWNNRAS
;
A
#
# COMPACT_ATOMS: atom_id res chain seq x y z
N MET A 1 2.96 -18.64 9.61
CA MET A 1 2.87 -17.69 8.47
C MET A 1 1.67 -16.78 8.65
N LEU A 2 1.87 -15.46 8.61
CA LEU A 2 0.81 -14.46 8.64
C LEU A 2 0.38 -14.12 7.20
N THR A 3 -0.92 -13.98 6.95
CA THR A 3 -1.42 -13.50 5.64
C THR A 3 -2.22 -12.23 5.84
N ILE A 4 -1.81 -11.15 5.17
CA ILE A 4 -2.50 -9.86 5.16
C ILE A 4 -3.18 -9.72 3.79
N LYS A 5 -4.51 -9.56 3.80
CA LYS A 5 -5.30 -9.39 2.58
C LYS A 5 -5.62 -7.91 2.41
N LEU A 6 -5.33 -7.38 1.23
CA LEU A 6 -5.53 -5.99 0.87
C LEU A 6 -6.48 -5.95 -0.33
N HIS A 7 -7.69 -5.47 -0.12
CA HIS A 7 -8.67 -5.27 -1.19
C HIS A 7 -8.68 -3.80 -1.59
N PHE A 8 -8.12 -3.51 -2.77
CA PHE A 8 -8.01 -2.15 -3.27
C PHE A 8 -9.28 -1.74 -4.02
N ILE A 9 -9.94 -0.71 -3.52
CA ILE A 9 -11.12 -0.08 -4.10
C ILE A 9 -10.76 1.34 -4.53
N ARG A 10 -11.39 1.84 -5.58
CA ARG A 10 -11.15 3.23 -6.01
C ARG A 10 -11.78 4.16 -5.01
N LEU A 11 -11.08 5.25 -4.69
CA LEU A 11 -11.55 6.22 -3.71
C LEU A 11 -12.93 6.81 -4.05
N SER A 12 -13.22 7.01 -5.34
CA SER A 12 -14.54 7.49 -5.80
C SER A 12 -15.69 6.50 -5.61
N ASP A 13 -15.37 5.23 -5.41
CA ASP A 13 -16.35 4.14 -5.34
C ASP A 13 -16.70 3.82 -3.87
N VAL A 14 -16.15 4.56 -2.90
CA VAL A 14 -16.30 4.30 -1.46
C VAL A 14 -17.18 5.37 -0.81
N SER A 15 -18.08 4.96 0.09
CA SER A 15 -18.83 5.93 0.89
C SER A 15 -17.93 6.55 1.97
N LEU A 16 -18.22 7.80 2.35
CA LEU A 16 -17.49 8.44 3.46
C LEU A 16 -17.67 7.69 4.79
N ALA A 17 -18.83 7.05 4.99
CA ALA A 17 -19.11 6.26 6.18
C ALA A 17 -18.19 5.04 6.30
N ASP A 18 -17.85 4.41 5.17
CA ASP A 18 -16.99 3.21 5.15
C ASP A 18 -15.53 3.52 5.47
N ILE A 19 -15.11 4.78 5.41
CA ILE A 19 -13.70 5.20 5.63
C ILE A 19 -13.53 6.13 6.82
N TYR A 20 -14.61 6.42 7.54
CA TYR A 20 -14.57 7.26 8.73
C TYR A 20 -13.83 6.53 9.86
N ASP A 21 -12.81 7.17 10.40
CA ASP A 21 -11.88 6.63 11.42
C ASP A 21 -11.23 5.29 11.01
N GLN A 22 -11.13 5.01 9.70
CA GLN A 22 -10.53 3.77 9.20
C GLN A 22 -9.06 3.96 8.83
N THR A 23 -8.21 3.09 9.39
CA THR A 23 -6.80 2.99 9.01
C THR A 23 -6.62 2.06 7.82
N GLY A 24 -5.88 2.54 6.82
CA GLY A 24 -5.61 1.79 5.60
C GLY A 24 -4.30 2.16 4.94
N VAL A 25 -4.07 1.54 3.79
CA VAL A 25 -3.03 1.93 2.84
C VAL A 25 -3.71 2.54 1.62
N TYR A 26 -3.14 3.62 1.08
CA TYR A 26 -3.70 4.35 -0.05
C TYR A 26 -2.64 4.69 -1.08
N VAL A 27 -3.06 4.73 -2.35
CA VAL A 27 -2.24 5.15 -3.47
C VAL A 27 -2.95 6.25 -4.24
N LEU A 28 -2.34 7.43 -4.27
CA LEU A 28 -2.90 8.64 -4.84
C LEU A 28 -2.27 8.96 -6.19
N TRP A 29 -3.11 9.45 -7.08
CA TRP A 29 -2.79 9.88 -8.43
C TRP A 29 -3.25 11.33 -8.57
N SER A 30 -2.31 12.25 -8.75
CA SER A 30 -2.65 13.62 -9.14
C SER A 30 -3.25 13.63 -10.54
N GLY A 31 -4.07 14.63 -10.87
CA GLY A 31 -4.68 14.78 -12.19
C GLY A 31 -3.68 14.96 -13.34
N LYS A 32 -2.39 15.17 -13.02
CA LYS A 32 -1.29 15.22 -14.00
C LYS A 32 -0.54 13.89 -14.14
N ALA A 33 -0.78 12.92 -13.26
CA ALA A 33 -0.09 11.63 -13.27
C ALA A 33 -0.61 10.75 -14.42
N LYS A 34 0.32 10.25 -15.25
CA LYS A 34 -0.03 9.41 -16.41
C LYS A 34 0.40 7.95 -16.27
N ALA A 35 1.61 7.71 -15.76
CA ALA A 35 2.22 6.38 -15.78
C ALA A 35 2.50 5.79 -14.40
N VAL A 36 2.77 6.63 -13.40
CA VAL A 36 3.15 6.19 -12.05
C VAL A 36 2.30 6.91 -11.01
N PRO A 37 2.08 6.32 -9.83
CA PRO A 37 1.40 6.99 -8.75
C PRO A 37 2.10 8.31 -8.37
N SER A 38 1.35 9.23 -7.79
CA SER A 38 1.93 10.44 -7.20
C SER A 38 2.43 10.20 -5.78
N TYR A 39 1.71 9.39 -5.01
CA TYR A 39 2.04 9.13 -3.61
C TYR A 39 1.47 7.78 -3.14
N ILE A 40 2.23 7.04 -2.33
CA ILE A 40 1.78 5.85 -1.60
C ILE A 40 1.89 6.18 -0.11
N GLY A 41 0.88 5.85 0.69
CA GLY A 41 0.95 6.12 2.12
C GLY A 41 0.00 5.29 2.94
N GLU A 42 0.08 5.45 4.26
CA GLU A 42 -0.78 4.79 5.22
C GLU A 42 -1.36 5.76 6.28
N GLY A 43 -2.34 5.26 7.02
CA GLY A 43 -2.95 5.92 8.18
C GLY A 43 -4.47 6.04 8.04
N ASP A 44 -5.04 6.97 8.79
CA ASP A 44 -6.46 7.34 8.65
C ASP A 44 -6.73 7.86 7.24
N ILE A 45 -7.59 7.18 6.49
CA ILE A 45 -7.79 7.46 5.06
C ILE A 45 -8.31 8.88 4.83
N LEU A 46 -9.30 9.31 5.61
CA LEU A 46 -9.99 10.58 5.38
C LEU A 46 -9.13 11.78 5.78
N GLU A 47 -8.49 11.72 6.95
CA GLU A 47 -7.56 12.75 7.41
C GLU A 47 -6.37 12.90 6.46
N ARG A 48 -5.80 11.78 6.00
CA ARG A 48 -4.68 11.79 5.05
C ARG A 48 -5.10 12.36 3.71
N PHE A 49 -6.27 12.00 3.19
CA PHE A 49 -6.76 12.57 1.95
C PHE A 49 -6.96 14.10 2.06
N LYS A 50 -7.57 14.57 3.15
CA LYS A 50 -7.72 16.00 3.46
C LYS A 50 -6.37 16.73 3.54
N SER A 51 -5.35 16.09 4.11
CA SER A 51 -3.99 16.64 4.16
C SER A 51 -3.34 16.71 2.78
N HIS A 52 -3.43 15.64 1.98
CA HIS A 52 -2.80 15.55 0.67
C HIS A 52 -3.43 16.47 -0.37
N THR A 53 -4.74 16.70 -0.31
CA THR A 53 -5.45 17.65 -1.21
C THR A 53 -4.97 19.10 -1.08
N ARG A 54 -4.23 19.43 -0.02
CA ARG A 54 -3.61 20.75 0.22
C ARG A 54 -2.15 20.83 -0.24
N LYS A 55 -1.56 19.72 -0.70
CA LYS A 55 -0.16 19.69 -1.14
C LYS A 55 -0.03 20.25 -2.56
N GLN A 56 1.07 20.96 -2.82
CA GLN A 56 1.34 21.57 -4.12
C GLN A 56 1.41 20.56 -5.27
N TRP A 57 1.84 19.33 -5.00
CA TRP A 57 1.93 18.26 -6.01
C TRP A 57 0.55 17.70 -6.42
N ALA A 58 -0.47 17.91 -5.60
CA ALA A 58 -1.77 17.24 -5.72
C ALA A 58 -2.70 17.99 -6.69
N ALA A 59 -2.29 18.08 -7.96
CA ALA A 59 -3.10 18.66 -9.03
C ALA A 59 -4.47 17.96 -9.11
N ARG A 60 -5.54 18.75 -9.22
CA ARG A 60 -6.91 18.23 -9.26
C ARG A 60 -7.32 17.77 -10.67
N PRO A 61 -8.26 16.81 -10.78
CA PRO A 61 -8.80 15.99 -9.69
C PRO A 61 -7.72 15.04 -9.14
N ILE A 62 -7.80 14.73 -7.85
CA ILE A 62 -6.98 13.67 -7.25
C ILE A 62 -7.83 12.41 -7.29
N ASP A 63 -7.25 11.35 -7.83
CA ASP A 63 -7.83 10.01 -7.85
C ASP A 63 -6.96 9.09 -6.99
N GLY A 64 -7.43 7.87 -6.75
CA GLY A 64 -6.64 6.90 -6.02
C GLY A 64 -7.38 5.61 -5.74
N VAL A 65 -6.63 4.69 -5.14
CA VAL A 65 -7.19 3.47 -4.58
C VAL A 65 -6.79 3.34 -3.12
N ILE A 66 -7.64 2.72 -2.33
CA ILE A 66 -7.44 2.48 -0.91
C ILE A 66 -7.68 1.01 -0.60
N ALA A 67 -6.99 0.49 0.40
CA ALA A 67 -7.32 -0.77 1.04
C ALA A 67 -7.37 -0.55 2.55
N LEU A 68 -8.50 -0.91 3.16
CA LEU A 68 -8.65 -0.90 4.60
C LEU A 68 -7.89 -2.08 5.20
N ILE A 69 -7.32 -1.88 6.38
CA ILE A 69 -6.63 -2.95 7.11
C ILE A 69 -7.58 -3.52 8.15
N GLU A 70 -7.81 -4.83 8.08
CA GLU A 70 -8.42 -5.60 9.15
C GLU A 70 -7.33 -6.22 10.03
N ALA A 71 -7.38 -5.98 11.34
CA ALA A 71 -6.46 -6.55 12.31
C ALA A 71 -7.13 -6.72 13.68
N PRO A 72 -6.63 -7.64 14.54
CA PRO A 72 -7.23 -7.89 15.85
C PRO A 72 -7.20 -6.70 16.82
N THR A 73 -6.28 -5.75 16.61
CA THR A 73 -6.11 -4.55 17.45
C THR A 73 -5.72 -3.36 16.59
N SER A 74 -6.00 -2.14 17.06
CA SER A 74 -5.59 -0.90 16.39
C SER A 74 -4.06 -0.78 16.23
N GLY A 75 -3.29 -1.24 17.22
CA GLY A 75 -1.83 -1.32 17.12
C GLY A 75 -1.35 -2.23 16.00
N LYS A 76 -1.99 -3.41 15.84
CA LYS A 76 -1.69 -4.31 14.71
C LYS A 76 -2.19 -3.75 13.38
N GLN A 77 -3.31 -3.03 13.38
CA GLN A 77 -3.84 -2.37 12.18
C GLN A 77 -2.83 -1.37 11.62
N LYS A 78 -2.27 -0.52 12.48
CA LYS A 78 -1.20 0.41 12.12
C LYS A 78 0.03 -0.32 11.57
N ALA A 79 0.52 -1.33 12.29
CA ALA A 79 1.68 -2.11 11.87
C ALA A 79 1.48 -2.80 10.51
N TYR A 80 0.29 -3.33 10.24
CA TYR A 80 -0.04 -3.96 8.95
C TYR A 80 -0.16 -2.92 7.83
N ALA A 81 -0.64 -1.70 8.12
CA ALA A 81 -0.70 -0.60 7.16
C ALA A 81 0.71 -0.12 6.77
N GLU A 82 1.59 0.08 7.76
CA GLU A 82 3.01 0.42 7.55
C GLU A 82 3.73 -0.66 6.73
N LEU A 83 3.48 -1.93 7.05
CA LEU A 83 4.03 -3.06 6.30
C LEU A 83 3.54 -3.06 4.84
N ALA A 84 2.25 -2.82 4.61
CA ALA A 84 1.66 -2.74 3.28
C ALA A 84 2.20 -1.57 2.45
N GLU A 85 2.38 -0.39 3.06
CA GLU A 85 3.01 0.77 2.42
C GLU A 85 4.45 0.45 2.00
N ALA A 86 5.27 -0.05 2.93
CA ALA A 86 6.67 -0.35 2.68
C ALA A 86 6.84 -1.41 1.58
N ALA A 87 6.01 -2.45 1.63
CA ALA A 87 5.87 -3.45 0.59
C ALA A 87 5.57 -2.85 -0.79
N LEU A 88 4.53 -2.01 -0.90
CA LEU A 88 4.13 -1.38 -2.15
C LEU A 88 5.21 -0.47 -2.71
N LEU A 89 5.88 0.32 -1.86
CA LEU A 89 7.02 1.15 -2.27
C LEU A 89 8.16 0.31 -2.82
N HIS A 90 8.45 -0.83 -2.19
CA HIS A 90 9.49 -1.74 -2.66
C HIS A 90 9.13 -2.39 -3.99
N VAL A 91 7.89 -2.89 -4.14
CA VAL A 91 7.38 -3.44 -5.40
C VAL A 91 7.41 -2.37 -6.51
N ALA A 92 6.94 -1.16 -6.21
CA ALA A 92 6.94 -0.04 -7.15
C ALA A 92 8.34 0.26 -7.67
N LYS A 93 9.36 0.17 -6.81
CA LYS A 93 10.77 0.29 -7.22
C LYS A 93 11.19 -0.85 -8.15
N ILE A 94 10.88 -2.10 -7.83
CA ILE A 94 11.24 -3.27 -8.66
C ILE A 94 10.62 -3.18 -10.06
N ILE A 95 9.35 -2.76 -10.17
CA ILE A 95 8.63 -2.73 -11.44
C ILE A 95 8.71 -1.38 -12.18
N ASN A 96 9.60 -0.48 -11.78
CA ASN A 96 9.77 0.87 -12.34
C ASN A 96 8.49 1.72 -12.35
N ARG A 97 7.74 1.67 -11.25
CA ARG A 97 6.49 2.43 -10.99
C ARG A 97 6.57 3.27 -9.71
N SER A 98 7.76 3.63 -9.26
CA SER A 98 7.95 4.41 -8.03
C SER A 98 7.14 5.71 -8.04
N PRO A 99 6.48 6.08 -6.92
CA PRO A 99 5.73 7.32 -6.83
C PRO A 99 6.64 8.55 -6.90
N THR A 100 6.13 9.66 -7.43
CA THR A 100 6.91 10.88 -7.67
C THR A 100 7.10 11.77 -6.43
N HIS A 101 6.28 11.62 -5.39
CA HIS A 101 6.26 12.53 -4.23
C HIS A 101 6.43 11.86 -2.86
N ASN A 102 6.82 10.58 -2.81
CA ASN A 102 7.32 9.97 -1.57
C ASN A 102 8.74 10.49 -1.28
N GLY A 103 8.82 11.66 -0.64
CA GLY A 103 10.09 12.31 -0.27
C GLY A 103 10.85 11.52 0.79
N ASN A 104 12.12 11.24 0.51
CA ASN A 104 13.11 10.50 1.28
C ASN A 104 12.74 9.07 1.74
N ARG A 105 13.55 8.15 1.21
CA ARG A 105 13.59 6.71 1.44
C ARG A 105 13.86 6.41 2.91
N GLY A 106 12.83 6.42 3.76
CA GLY A 106 12.82 5.45 4.86
C GLY A 106 13.06 4.09 4.21
N LYS A 107 14.16 3.41 4.55
CA LYS A 107 14.41 2.06 4.01
C LYS A 107 13.12 1.29 4.28
N PRO A 108 12.43 0.74 3.25
CA PRO A 108 11.26 -0.09 3.47
C PRO A 108 11.55 -1.11 4.59
N THR A 109 12.78 -1.62 4.61
CA THR A 109 13.38 -2.47 5.63
C THR A 109 13.30 -1.95 7.07
N ALA A 110 13.52 -0.66 7.36
CA ALA A 110 13.47 -0.13 8.73
C ALA A 110 12.04 0.05 9.25
N ALA A 111 11.10 0.42 8.37
CA ALA A 111 9.68 0.45 8.70
C ALA A 111 9.15 -0.98 8.88
N LEU A 112 9.49 -1.90 7.97
CA LEU A 112 9.28 -3.34 8.11
C LEU A 112 9.82 -3.82 9.47
N GLU A 113 11.11 -3.67 9.77
CA GLU A 113 11.71 -4.10 11.04
C GLU A 113 11.02 -3.51 12.26
N LYS A 114 10.63 -2.23 12.25
CA LYS A 114 9.92 -1.60 13.36
C LYS A 114 8.51 -2.17 13.55
N SER A 115 7.74 -2.33 12.48
CA SER A 115 6.39 -2.91 12.53
C SER A 115 6.44 -4.40 12.88
N LEU A 116 7.56 -5.08 12.63
CA LEU A 116 7.80 -6.50 12.91
C LEU A 116 8.32 -6.77 14.33
N ARG A 117 8.97 -5.81 14.98
CA ARG A 117 9.32 -5.87 16.41
C ARG A 117 8.11 -6.01 17.33
N HIS A 118 6.93 -5.60 16.86
CA HIS A 118 5.66 -5.71 17.57
C HIS A 118 4.80 -6.89 17.09
N GLN A 119 5.30 -7.71 16.16
CA GLN A 119 4.64 -8.94 15.75
C GLN A 119 4.98 -10.08 16.70
N ASP A 120 4.12 -11.11 16.65
CA ASP A 120 4.39 -12.38 17.32
C ASP A 120 5.69 -12.96 16.76
N HIS A 121 6.71 -13.14 17.62
CA HIS A 121 8.03 -13.65 17.26
C HIS A 121 8.00 -15.07 16.66
N ASN A 122 6.85 -15.75 16.68
CA ASN A 122 6.63 -17.01 15.98
C ASN A 122 6.33 -16.83 14.47
N ILE A 123 6.21 -15.60 13.97
CA ILE A 123 5.94 -15.30 12.57
C ILE A 123 7.26 -15.09 11.81
N GLY A 124 7.81 -16.14 11.22
CA GLY A 124 8.99 -16.04 10.33
C GLY A 124 8.66 -15.76 8.85
N THR A 125 7.37 -15.66 8.49
CA THR A 125 6.93 -15.44 7.10
C THR A 125 5.61 -14.70 7.05
N ILE A 126 5.54 -13.68 6.19
CA ILE A 126 4.36 -12.86 5.97
C ILE A 126 4.04 -12.82 4.48
N ARG A 127 2.78 -13.09 4.14
CA ARG A 127 2.27 -12.97 2.77
C ARG A 127 1.31 -11.79 2.69
N LEU A 128 1.61 -10.80 1.85
CA LEU A 128 0.64 -9.76 1.51
C LEU A 128 -0.03 -10.11 0.18
N VAL A 129 -1.36 -10.13 0.17
CA VAL A 129 -2.18 -10.50 -0.98
C VAL A 129 -3.01 -9.30 -1.41
N PHE A 130 -2.87 -8.91 -2.66
CA PHE A 130 -3.50 -7.74 -3.27
C PHE A 130 -4.61 -8.19 -4.21
N SER A 131 -5.78 -7.59 -4.07
CA SER A 131 -6.97 -7.86 -4.89
C SER A 131 -7.73 -6.57 -5.20
N GLY A 132 -8.76 -6.63 -6.06
CA GLY A 132 -9.47 -5.44 -6.51
C GLY A 132 -8.68 -4.71 -7.59
N ARG A 133 -8.50 -3.40 -7.46
CA ARG A 133 -7.72 -2.59 -8.41
C ARG A 133 -6.22 -2.69 -8.17
N ASP A 134 -5.43 -2.62 -9.24
CA ASP A 134 -3.97 -2.61 -9.11
C ASP A 134 -3.49 -1.27 -8.56
N PRO A 135 -2.92 -1.20 -7.34
CA PRO A 135 -2.51 0.07 -6.73
C PRO A 135 -1.38 0.78 -7.49
N LEU A 136 -0.62 0.07 -8.34
CA LEU A 136 0.49 0.65 -9.11
C LEU A 136 0.10 0.95 -10.57
N ARG A 137 -1.20 0.92 -10.88
CA ARG A 137 -1.77 1.35 -12.17
C ARG A 137 -2.79 2.46 -11.93
N ALA A 138 -3.09 3.21 -12.99
CA ALA A 138 -4.05 4.29 -12.92
C ALA A 138 -5.42 3.76 -12.44
N PRO A 139 -6.13 4.47 -11.54
CA PRO A 139 -7.41 3.99 -11.01
C PRO A 139 -8.51 3.81 -12.05
N SER A 140 -8.36 4.43 -13.23
CA SER A 140 -9.25 4.24 -14.39
C SER A 140 -9.10 2.86 -15.05
N ASN A 141 -8.01 2.13 -14.80
CA ASN A 141 -7.83 0.79 -15.34
C ASN A 141 -8.86 -0.18 -14.71
N PRO A 142 -9.26 -1.24 -15.46
CA PRO A 142 -10.11 -2.29 -14.90
C PRO A 142 -9.50 -2.95 -13.65
N PRO A 143 -10.33 -3.53 -12.77
CA PRO A 143 -9.85 -4.37 -11.67
C PRO A 143 -8.95 -5.51 -12.16
N MET A 144 -8.07 -5.97 -11.28
CA MET A 144 -7.16 -7.08 -11.56
C MET A 144 -7.97 -8.37 -11.82
N SER A 145 -7.63 -9.08 -12.90
CA SER A 145 -8.21 -10.40 -13.21
C SER A 145 -7.69 -11.51 -12.29
N ALA A 146 -6.52 -11.31 -11.67
CA ALA A 146 -5.92 -12.24 -10.73
C ALA A 146 -5.29 -11.50 -9.55
N LYS A 147 -5.26 -12.15 -8.39
CA LYS A 147 -4.60 -11.62 -7.19
C LYS A 147 -3.09 -11.51 -7.43
N LYS A 148 -2.49 -10.47 -6.84
CA LYS A 148 -1.04 -10.31 -6.75
C LYS A 148 -0.59 -10.58 -5.33
N TRP A 149 0.66 -10.94 -5.13
CA TRP A 149 1.17 -11.13 -3.79
C TRP A 149 2.66 -10.92 -3.69
N ILE A 150 3.10 -10.69 -2.47
CA ILE A 150 4.49 -10.73 -2.06
C ILE A 150 4.61 -11.62 -0.83
N VAL A 151 5.73 -12.31 -0.72
CA VAL A 151 6.12 -13.06 0.46
C VAL A 151 7.35 -12.40 1.05
N LEU A 152 7.25 -12.04 2.31
CA LEU A 152 8.33 -11.52 3.13
C LEU A 152 8.79 -12.63 4.06
N ARG A 153 10.10 -12.84 4.14
CA ARG A 153 10.71 -13.85 5.00
C ARG A 153 11.73 -13.20 5.92
N GLU A 154 11.72 -13.61 7.18
CA GLU A 154 12.75 -13.25 8.15
C GLU A 154 13.97 -14.15 7.97
N VAL A 155 15.15 -13.54 7.93
CA VAL A 155 16.46 -14.22 7.99
C VAL A 155 17.35 -13.47 8.99
N SER A 156 18.54 -14.01 9.28
CA SER A 156 19.46 -13.46 10.30
C SER A 156 19.82 -11.99 10.13
N GLU A 157 19.78 -11.50 8.90
CA GLU A 157 20.14 -10.12 8.53
C GLU A 157 18.95 -9.16 8.47
N GLY A 158 17.71 -9.65 8.66
CA GLY A 158 16.49 -8.86 8.61
C GLY A 158 15.39 -9.49 7.75
N TRP A 159 14.49 -8.64 7.23
CA TRP A 159 13.36 -9.08 6.41
C TRP A 159 13.55 -8.77 4.92
N TYR A 160 13.24 -9.74 4.07
CA TYR A 160 13.47 -9.68 2.63
C TYR A 160 12.23 -10.11 1.84
N ILE A 161 12.10 -9.63 0.61
CA ILE A 161 11.12 -10.18 -0.34
C ILE A 161 11.68 -11.49 -0.87
N ASP A 162 11.01 -12.59 -0.49
CA ASP A 162 11.34 -13.96 -0.88
C ASP A 162 10.66 -14.33 -2.21
N GLU A 163 9.38 -13.96 -2.35
CA GLU A 163 8.62 -14.15 -3.58
C GLU A 163 7.86 -12.88 -3.97
N LEU A 164 7.80 -12.60 -5.28
CA LEU A 164 7.05 -11.49 -5.85
C LEU A 164 6.23 -11.98 -7.04
N HIS A 165 4.91 -12.03 -6.88
CA HIS A 165 3.99 -12.29 -7.99
C HIS A 165 3.28 -10.99 -8.38
N TRP A 166 3.89 -10.28 -9.32
CA TRP A 166 3.37 -9.02 -9.86
C TRP A 166 3.48 -9.03 -11.39
N ASN A 167 2.48 -9.58 -12.06
CA ASN A 167 2.50 -9.67 -13.52
C ASN A 167 2.50 -8.27 -14.16
N ASN A 168 3.51 -8.00 -15.01
CA ASN A 168 3.68 -6.73 -15.72
C ASN A 168 2.84 -6.61 -16.99
N ARG A 169 2.18 -7.69 -17.43
CA ARG A 169 1.36 -7.67 -18.64
C ARG A 169 0.11 -6.82 -18.37
N ALA A 170 0.10 -5.63 -18.98
CA ALA A 170 -1.11 -4.85 -19.13
C ALA A 170 -2.08 -5.71 -19.94
N SER A 171 -3.21 -6.08 -19.35
CA SER A 171 -4.43 -6.35 -20.10
C SER A 171 -4.96 -5.03 -20.66
#